data_AF-A0A316N2N7-F1
#
_entry.id   AF-A0A316N2N7-F1
#
_cell.length_a   1.000
_cell.length_b   1.000
_cell.length_c   1.000
_cell.angle_alpha   90.00
_cell.angle_beta   90.00
_cell.angle_gamma   90.00
#
_symmetry.space_group_name_H-M   'P 1'
#
loop_
_entity.id
_entity.type
_entity.pdbx_description
1 polymer ?
#
loop_
_entity_poly.entity_id
_entity_poly.type
_entity_poly.pdbx_seq_one_letter_code
_entity_poly.pdbx_strand_id
1 'polypeptide(L)'
;MALFLDNTLCLFEHKYQGVVGWGHKPTADKARCYALKHNLPYIALEDGFLRSLALGCKGAQPLSLVVDHTGIYYDATEPSDLENLLNGSGGDLEG
;
A
#
# COMPACT_ATOMS: atom_id res chain seq x y z
N MET A 1 -4.79 12.57 20.57
CA MET A 1 -5.64 13.67 21.07
C MET A 1 -6.56 13.08 22.13
N ALA A 2 -6.56 13.61 23.35
CA ALA A 2 -7.46 13.13 24.40
C ALA A 2 -8.70 14.02 24.43
N LEU A 3 -9.89 13.41 24.44
CA LEU A 3 -11.16 14.09 24.67
C LEU A 3 -11.79 13.47 25.91
N PHE A 4 -12.28 14.33 26.81
CA PHE A 4 -13.08 13.89 27.96
C PHE A 4 -14.54 13.87 27.54
N LEU A 5 -15.16 12.70 27.60
CA LEU A 5 -16.62 12.52 27.54
C LEU A 5 -17.02 11.84 28.86
N ASP A 6 -17.94 12.46 29.59
CA ASP A 6 -18.54 11.93 30.83
C ASP A 6 -17.52 11.38 31.85
N ASN A 7 -16.51 12.20 32.19
CA ASN A 7 -15.46 11.87 33.16
C ASN A 7 -14.66 10.58 32.88
N THR A 8 -14.76 10.04 31.66
CA THR A 8 -13.96 8.91 31.22
C THR A 8 -12.83 9.42 30.32
N LEU A 9 -11.58 9.07 30.66
CA LEU A 9 -10.43 9.36 29.80
C LEU A 9 -10.49 8.42 28.59
N CYS A 10 -10.99 8.91 27.47
CA CYS A 10 -10.96 8.16 26.21
C CYS A 10 -9.61 8.43 25.52
N LEU A 11 -8.64 7.53 25.71
CA LEU A 11 -7.38 7.55 24.99
C LEU A 11 -7.63 7.04 23.56
N PHE A 12 -7.77 7.96 22.60
CA PHE A 12 -7.65 7.60 21.19
C PHE A 12 -6.18 7.33 20.87
N GLU A 13 -5.69 6.12 21.16
CA GLU A 13 -4.53 5.56 20.47
C GLU A 13 -4.96 5.33 19.02
N HIS A 14 -4.72 6.30 18.14
CA HIS A 14 -4.70 6.01 16.71
C HIS A 14 -3.47 5.14 16.44
N LYS A 15 -3.63 3.83 16.65
CA LYS A 15 -2.66 2.85 16.19
C LYS A 15 -2.69 2.84 14.67
N TYR A 16 -1.57 3.23 14.07
CA TYR A 16 -1.37 3.02 12.64
C TYR A 16 -1.52 1.53 12.34
N GLN A 17 -2.34 1.21 11.34
CA GLN A 17 -2.64 -0.17 10.97
C GLN A 17 -1.60 -0.77 10.00
N GLY A 18 -0.72 0.07 9.46
CA GLY A 18 0.31 -0.33 8.50
C GLY A 18 1.21 0.83 8.11
N VAL A 19 2.19 0.52 7.27
CA VAL A 19 3.14 1.47 6.69
C VAL A 19 3.02 1.40 5.18
N VAL A 20 2.96 2.57 4.54
CA VAL A 20 2.92 2.68 3.08
C VAL A 20 4.25 3.26 2.57
N GLY A 21 4.76 2.69 1.48
CA GLY A 21 5.91 3.21 0.74
C GLY A 21 5.59 3.27 -0.75
N TRP A 22 6.35 4.07 -1.49
CA TRP A 22 6.13 4.23 -2.93
C TRP A 22 7.12 3.37 -3.71
N GLY A 23 6.63 2.25 -4.25
CA GLY A 23 7.44 1.28 -4.99
C GLY A 23 8.75 0.92 -4.30
N HIS A 24 9.84 0.85 -5.08
CA HIS A 24 11.20 0.52 -4.64
C HIS A 24 12.08 1.77 -4.51
N LYS A 25 11.47 2.95 -4.24
CA LYS A 25 12.24 4.16 -3.99
C LYS A 25 13.12 3.98 -2.73
N PRO A 26 14.29 4.63 -2.61
CA PRO A 26 15.11 4.53 -1.41
C PRO A 26 14.40 4.95 -0.11
N THR A 27 13.36 5.77 -0.20
CA THR A 27 12.50 6.12 0.94
C THR A 27 11.60 4.97 1.38
N ALA A 28 11.21 4.10 0.45
CA ALA A 28 10.43 2.89 0.72
C ALA A 28 11.23 1.86 1.53
N ASP A 29 12.54 1.76 1.35
CA ASP A 29 13.38 0.85 2.15
C ASP A 29 13.33 1.20 3.63
N LYS A 30 13.42 2.49 3.97
CA LYS A 30 13.27 2.94 5.36
C LYS A 30 11.88 2.61 5.92
N ALA A 31 10.84 2.75 5.09
CA ALA A 31 9.47 2.42 5.46
C ALA A 31 9.29 0.91 5.71
N ARG A 32 9.85 0.05 4.85
CA ARG A 32 9.89 -1.41 5.05
C ARG A 32 10.64 -1.80 6.32
N CYS A 33 11.82 -1.23 6.56
CA CYS A 33 12.56 -1.48 7.79
C CYS A 33 11.78 -1.05 9.03
N TYR A 34 11.06 0.07 8.97
CA TYR A 34 10.19 0.51 10.06
C TYR A 34 9.02 -0.45 10.27
N ALA A 35 8.32 -0.85 9.19
CA ALA A 35 7.24 -1.82 9.24
C ALA A 35 7.69 -3.12 9.91
N LEU A 36 8.82 -3.68 9.45
CA LEU A 36 9.42 -4.89 10.00
C LEU A 36 9.77 -4.73 11.50
N LYS A 37 10.44 -3.63 11.87
CA LYS A 37 10.84 -3.36 13.26
C LYS A 37 9.65 -3.24 14.21
N HIS A 38 8.51 -2.74 13.72
CA HIS A 38 7.32 -2.49 14.51
C HIS A 38 6.23 -3.56 14.34
N ASN A 39 6.52 -4.65 13.62
CA ASN A 39 5.57 -5.71 13.30
C ASN A 39 4.26 -5.18 12.70
N LEU A 40 4.39 -4.24 11.76
CA LEU A 40 3.30 -3.64 11.00
C LEU A 40 3.34 -4.17 9.56
N PRO A 41 2.18 -4.32 8.90
CA PRO A 41 2.15 -4.63 7.47
C PRO A 41 2.75 -3.47 6.67
N TYR A 42 3.46 -3.83 5.59
CA TYR A 42 3.93 -2.90 4.58
C TYR A 42 3.05 -2.99 3.34
N ILE A 43 2.76 -1.85 2.73
CA ILE A 43 1.96 -1.74 1.50
C ILE A 43 2.77 -0.90 0.50
N ALA A 44 3.01 -1.44 -0.68
CA ALA A 44 3.62 -0.71 -1.78
C ALA A 44 2.53 0.02 -2.58
N LEU A 45 2.72 1.33 -2.73
CA LEU A 45 1.91 2.19 -3.59
C LEU A 45 2.66 2.52 -4.87
N GLU A 46 1.91 2.62 -5.96
CA GLU A 46 2.39 3.17 -7.23
C GLU A 46 1.26 3.90 -7.97
N ASP A 47 1.62 4.62 -9.01
CA ASP A 47 0.65 5.16 -9.96
C ASP A 47 -0.14 4.01 -10.60
N GLY A 48 -1.46 4.17 -10.73
CA GLY A 48 -2.28 3.20 -11.43
C GLY A 48 -2.01 3.18 -12.93
N PHE A 49 -2.28 2.04 -13.58
CA PHE A 49 -2.09 1.87 -15.03
C PHE A 49 -2.79 2.96 -15.86
N LEU A 50 -3.98 3.40 -15.41
CA LEU A 50 -4.69 4.56 -15.95
C LEU A 50 -4.51 5.77 -15.03
N ARG A 51 -3.36 6.42 -15.17
CA ARG A 51 -2.89 7.43 -14.21
C ARG A 51 -3.65 8.75 -14.28
N SER A 52 -3.69 9.43 -15.43
CA SER A 52 -4.22 10.80 -15.56
C SER A 52 -4.30 11.24 -17.02
N LEU A 53 -5.03 12.32 -17.32
CA LEU A 53 -5.07 12.90 -18.67
C LEU A 53 -3.74 13.54 -19.10
N ALA A 54 -3.04 14.19 -18.16
CA ALA A 54 -1.75 14.82 -18.38
C ALA A 54 -0.63 14.06 -17.64
N LEU A 55 0.63 14.34 -17.98
CA LEU A 55 1.78 13.65 -17.39
C LEU A 55 2.02 14.02 -15.91
N GLY A 56 2.51 13.06 -15.14
CA GLY A 56 2.86 13.26 -13.73
C GLY A 56 3.97 14.28 -13.50
N CYS A 57 4.97 14.32 -14.38
CA CYS A 57 6.04 15.31 -14.32
C CYS A 57 5.54 16.76 -14.52
N LYS A 58 4.31 16.95 -15.01
CA LYS A 58 3.64 18.25 -15.12
C LYS A 58 2.73 18.56 -13.93
N GLY A 59 2.79 17.77 -12.86
CA GLY A 59 2.00 17.98 -11.63
C GLY A 59 0.58 17.40 -11.69
N ALA A 60 0.23 16.64 -12.73
CA ALA A 60 -1.07 16.01 -12.83
C ALA A 60 -1.24 14.97 -11.70
N GLN A 61 -2.28 15.14 -10.89
CA GLN A 61 -2.65 14.22 -9.81
C GLN A 61 -3.07 12.87 -10.39
N PRO A 62 -2.69 11.74 -9.74
CA PRO A 62 -3.15 10.43 -10.16
C PRO A 62 -4.66 10.28 -9.90
N LEU A 63 -5.38 9.72 -10.87
CA LEU A 63 -6.78 9.34 -10.81
C LEU A 63 -6.97 7.88 -10.35
N SER A 64 -5.90 7.08 -10.41
CA SER A 64 -5.85 5.72 -9.87
C SER A 64 -4.48 5.42 -9.28
N LEU A 65 -4.45 4.51 -8.31
CA LEU A 65 -3.24 4.02 -7.63
C LEU A 65 -3.25 2.50 -7.61
N VAL A 66 -2.07 1.90 -7.69
CA VAL A 66 -1.86 0.50 -7.29
C VAL A 66 -1.63 0.45 -5.79
N VAL A 67 -2.26 -0.52 -5.14
CA VAL A 67 -2.09 -0.85 -3.72
C VAL A 67 -1.73 -2.34 -3.66
N ASP A 68 -0.47 -2.65 -3.37
CA ASP A 68 0.06 -4.01 -3.36
C ASP A 68 0.54 -4.37 -1.94
N HIS A 69 -0.01 -5.44 -1.38
CA HIS A 69 0.26 -5.94 -0.03
C HIS A 69 1.35 -7.02 0.00
N THR A 70 1.68 -7.63 -1.14
CA THR A 70 2.66 -8.73 -1.23
C THR A 70 4.01 -8.24 -1.72
N GLY A 71 4.04 -7.43 -2.77
CA GLY A 71 5.26 -6.96 -3.43
C GLY A 71 4.98 -5.68 -4.22
N ILE A 72 5.41 -5.62 -5.48
CA ILE A 72 4.92 -4.62 -6.44
C ILE A 72 4.94 -5.19 -7.86
N TYR A 73 3.92 -4.89 -8.65
CA TYR A 73 3.66 -5.52 -9.98
C TYR A 73 4.81 -5.50 -11.00
N TYR A 74 5.80 -4.60 -10.87
CA TYR A 74 6.93 -4.53 -11.80
C TYR A 74 8.16 -5.27 -11.30
N ASP A 75 8.20 -5.69 -10.03
CA ASP A 75 9.30 -6.49 -9.50
C ASP A 75 9.03 -7.96 -9.84
N ALA A 76 9.90 -8.52 -10.68
CA ALA A 76 9.83 -9.94 -11.09
C ALA A 76 10.68 -10.86 -10.20
N THR A 77 11.30 -10.34 -9.14
CA THR A 77 12.16 -11.11 -8.22
C THR A 77 11.39 -11.65 -7.02
N GLU A 78 10.19 -11.13 -6.75
CA GLU A 78 9.31 -11.53 -5.67
C GLU A 78 7.84 -11.53 -6.14
N PRO A 79 6.94 -12.31 -5.50
CA PRO A 79 5.52 -12.30 -5.84
C PRO A 79 4.87 -10.94 -5.60
N SER A 80 3.78 -10.66 -6.33
CA SER A 80 2.97 -9.46 -6.18
C SER A 80 1.48 -9.81 -6.08
N ASP A 81 0.65 -8.89 -5.57
CA ASP A 81 -0.80 -9.09 -5.56
C ASP A 81 -1.36 -9.28 -6.98
N LEU A 82 -0.81 -8.58 -7.97
CA LEU A 82 -1.19 -8.75 -9.36
C LEU A 82 -0.84 -10.16 -9.88
N GLU A 83 0.37 -10.65 -9.59
CA GLU A 83 0.77 -12.01 -9.95
C GLU A 83 -0.15 -13.06 -9.29
N ASN A 84 -0.44 -12.89 -8.00
CA ASN A 84 -1.35 -13.76 -7.26
C ASN A 84 -2.77 -13.74 -7.86
N LEU A 85 -3.28 -12.57 -8.26
CA LEU A 85 -4.58 -12.44 -8.92
C LEU A 85 -4.60 -13.19 -10.26
N LEU A 86 -3.58 -13.01 -11.09
CA LEU A 86 -3.47 -13.66 -12.40
C LEU A 86 -3.37 -15.19 -12.25
N ASN A 87 -2.57 -15.67 -11.30
CA ASN A 87 -2.44 -17.09 -11.00
C ASN A 87 -3.73 -17.69 -10.41
N GLY A 88 -4.48 -16.92 -9.60
CA GLY A 88 -5.76 -17.34 -9.03
C GLY A 88 -6.88 -17.40 -10.07
N SER A 89 -6.88 -16.49 -11.05
CA SER A 89 -7.90 -16.42 -12.11
C SER A 89 -7.82 -17.56 -13.15
N GLY A 90 -6.78 -18.39 -13.11
CA GLY A 90 -6.63 -19.57 -13.98
C GLY A 90 -7.38 -20.83 -13.51
N GLY A 91 -7.99 -20.80 -12.31
CA GLY A 91 -8.66 -21.96 -11.69
C GLY A 91 -10.19 -22.00 -11.82
N ASP A 92 -10.84 -20.92 -12.26
CA ASP A 92 -12.31 -20.82 -12.28
C ASP A 92 -12.92 -21.23 -13.63
N LEU A 93 -12.53 -22.41 -14.15
CA LEU A 93 -13.20 -23.09 -15.27
C LEU A 93 -13.97 -24.35 -14.87
N GLU A 94 -14.25 -24.55 -13.58
CA GLU A 94 -15.30 -25.49 -13.16
C GLU A 94 -16.41 -24.75 -12.41
N GLY A 95 -17.53 -24.57 -13.09
CA GLY A 95 -18.78 -23.97 -12.63
C GLY A 95 -19.81 -23.88 -13.74
#